data_AF-A0A926AM39-F1
#
_entry.id   AF-A0A926AM39-F1
#
_cell.length_a   1.000
_cell.length_b   1.000
_cell.length_c   1.000
_cell.angle_alpha   90.00
_cell.angle_beta   90.00
_cell.angle_gamma   90.00
#
_symmetry.space_group_name_H-M   'P 1'
#
loop_
_entity.id
_entity.type
_entity.pdbx_description
1 polymer ?
#
loop_
_entity_poly.entity_id
_entity_poly.type
_entity_poly.pdbx_seq_one_letter_code
_entity_poly.pdbx_strand_id
1 'polypeptide(L)'
;PVGDKRSSLGRILDFAARHSGDIEATKAYARLEVIKMERGVSYLDTIYAAAPLLGLIGTVWGLLSAFSVIDPQTRMPDPVQFTESVGYALSATVLGLCIALPALIGGGHLQRVISKHAAQLDVLLERVLAQQGSAPAAKKP
;
A
#
# COMPACT_ATOMS: atom_id res chain seq x y z
N PRO A 1 25.38 -2.49 -23.61
CA PRO A 1 23.94 -2.74 -23.82
C PRO A 1 23.18 -2.62 -22.50
N VAL A 2 22.79 -1.39 -22.15
CA VAL A 2 22.27 -1.03 -20.82
C VAL A 2 20.77 -1.32 -20.75
N GLY A 3 20.41 -2.17 -19.79
CA GLY A 3 19.16 -2.22 -19.03
C GLY A 3 17.84 -2.00 -19.77
N ASP A 4 17.00 -3.04 -19.77
CA ASP A 4 15.59 -3.00 -20.15
C ASP A 4 14.88 -1.71 -19.68
N LYS A 5 14.30 -0.95 -20.64
CA LYS A 5 13.58 0.32 -20.42
C LYS A 5 12.32 0.17 -19.56
N ARG A 6 11.92 -1.07 -19.26
CA ARG A 6 10.80 -1.38 -18.35
C ARG A 6 11.21 -1.38 -16.87
N SER A 7 12.50 -1.53 -16.57
CA SER A 7 13.01 -1.52 -15.20
C SER A 7 13.19 -0.10 -14.66
N SER A 8 12.86 0.12 -13.39
CA SER A 8 13.10 1.37 -12.66
C SER A 8 14.57 1.80 -12.72
N LEU A 9 15.50 0.84 -12.63
CA LEU A 9 16.94 1.08 -12.81
C LEU A 9 17.28 1.59 -14.22
N GLY A 10 16.68 1.03 -15.27
CA GLY A 10 16.93 1.45 -16.65
C GLY A 10 16.49 2.90 -16.91
N ARG A 11 15.36 3.32 -16.33
CA ARG A 11 14.86 4.70 -16.43
C ARG A 11 15.73 5.70 -15.66
N ILE A 12 16.21 5.32 -14.46
CA ILE A 12 17.11 6.16 -13.67
C ILE A 12 18.46 6.31 -14.38
N LEU A 13 18.99 5.24 -14.98
CA LEU A 13 20.25 5.27 -15.72
C LEU A 13 20.16 6.07 -17.04
N ASP A 14 19.05 5.97 -17.80
CA ASP A 14 18.83 6.80 -18.99
C ASP A 14 18.69 8.28 -18.61
N PHE A 15 18.02 8.59 -17.49
CA PHE A 15 17.93 9.96 -16.98
C PHE A 15 19.31 10.50 -16.55
N ALA A 16 20.09 9.70 -15.82
CA ALA A 16 21.46 10.04 -15.39
C ALA A 16 22.42 10.22 -16.58
N ALA A 17 22.25 9.44 -17.65
CA ALA A 17 23.04 9.57 -18.88
C ALA A 17 22.71 10.85 -19.66
N ARG A 18 21.47 11.33 -19.59
CA ARG A 18 21.03 12.57 -20.26
C ARG A 18 21.33 13.84 -19.46
N HIS A 19 21.51 13.74 -18.14
CA HIS A 19 21.81 14.85 -17.23
C HIS A 19 23.15 14.65 -16.52
N SER A 20 24.21 14.31 -17.26
CA SER A 20 25.56 13.93 -16.77
C SER A 20 26.37 15.04 -16.09
N GLY A 21 25.76 15.74 -15.12
CA GLY A 21 26.34 16.86 -14.38
C GLY A 21 25.46 17.34 -13.22
N ASP A 22 24.18 16.95 -13.18
CA ASP A 22 23.25 17.27 -12.11
C ASP A 22 22.97 16.02 -11.24
N ILE A 23 23.86 15.80 -10.29
CA ILE A 23 23.81 14.68 -9.33
C ILE A 23 22.53 14.79 -8.47
N GLU A 24 22.12 16.01 -8.15
CA GLU A 24 21.01 16.29 -7.25
C GLU A 24 19.67 15.99 -7.93
N ALA A 25 19.52 16.39 -9.21
CA ALA A 25 18.36 16.01 -10.03
C ALA A 25 18.24 14.48 -10.20
N THR A 26 19.37 13.78 -10.36
CA THR A 26 19.38 12.32 -10.51
C THR A 26 18.95 11.61 -9.22
N LYS A 27 19.44 12.09 -8.05
CA LYS A 27 19.00 11.63 -6.72
C LYS A 27 17.52 11.91 -6.48
N ALA A 28 17.03 13.09 -6.87
CA ALA A 28 15.61 13.46 -6.77
C ALA A 28 14.72 12.53 -7.63
N TYR A 29 15.13 12.22 -8.86
CA TYR A 29 14.38 11.33 -9.75
C TYR A 29 14.32 9.89 -9.21
N ALA A 30 15.41 9.38 -8.64
CA ALA A 30 15.43 8.06 -8.01
C ALA A 30 14.44 7.96 -6.84
N ARG A 31 14.37 9.00 -5.98
CA ARG A 31 13.40 9.10 -4.89
C ARG A 31 11.95 9.10 -5.40
N LEU A 32 11.66 9.84 -6.46
CA LEU A 32 10.33 9.84 -7.08
C LEU A 32 9.91 8.45 -7.56
N GLU A 33 10.84 7.66 -8.07
CA GLU A 33 10.55 6.30 -8.52
C GLU A 33 10.29 5.35 -7.33
N VAL A 34 11.00 5.51 -6.20
CA VAL A 34 10.71 4.80 -4.94
C VAL A 34 9.31 5.14 -4.42
N ILE A 35 8.95 6.42 -4.39
CA ILE A 35 7.62 6.88 -3.95
C ILE A 35 6.51 6.25 -4.81
N LYS A 36 6.73 6.06 -6.12
CA LYS A 36 5.75 5.37 -6.97
C LYS A 36 5.57 3.90 -6.57
N MET A 37 6.62 3.22 -6.12
CA MET A 37 6.53 1.83 -5.64
C MET A 37 5.73 1.76 -4.33
N GLU A 38 5.85 2.77 -3.46
CA GLU A 38 5.13 2.87 -2.18
C GLU A 38 3.61 3.10 -2.34
N ARG A 39 3.15 3.64 -3.46
CA ARG A 39 1.71 3.89 -3.69
C ARG A 39 0.84 2.66 -3.47
N GLY A 40 1.32 1.48 -3.89
CA GLY A 40 0.61 0.22 -3.67
C GLY A 40 0.39 -0.08 -2.19
N VAL A 41 1.41 0.14 -1.35
CA VAL A 41 1.36 -0.10 0.09
C VAL A 41 0.34 0.83 0.76
N SER A 42 0.29 2.10 0.37
CA SER A 42 -0.65 3.08 0.94
C SER A 42 -2.12 2.67 0.78
N TYR A 43 -2.48 1.99 -0.32
CA TYR A 43 -3.82 1.44 -0.49
C TYR A 43 -4.09 0.28 0.47
N LEU A 44 -3.12 -0.63 0.66
CA LEU A 44 -3.26 -1.73 1.63
C LEU A 44 -3.42 -1.21 3.06
N ASP A 45 -2.66 -0.18 3.46
CA ASP A 45 -2.79 0.44 4.77
C ASP A 45 -4.19 1.04 4.98
N THR A 46 -4.72 1.69 3.94
CA THR A 46 -6.08 2.25 3.97
C THR A 46 -7.12 1.15 4.10
N ILE A 47 -6.98 0.03 3.36
CA ILE A 47 -7.88 -1.12 3.44
C ILE A 47 -7.80 -1.78 4.83
N TYR A 48 -6.60 -1.95 5.37
CA TYR A 48 -6.37 -2.47 6.71
C TYR A 48 -7.10 -1.63 7.78
N ALA A 49 -7.04 -0.29 7.67
CA ALA A 49 -7.72 0.61 8.59
C ALA A 49 -9.25 0.63 8.37
N ALA A 50 -9.72 0.57 7.13
CA ALA A 50 -11.13 0.70 6.79
C ALA A 50 -11.93 -0.60 6.99
N ALA A 51 -11.34 -1.78 6.74
CA ALA A 51 -12.06 -3.05 6.77
C ALA A 51 -12.71 -3.39 8.14
N PRO A 52 -12.04 -3.19 9.29
CA PRO A 52 -12.66 -3.38 10.61
C PRO A 52 -13.81 -2.40 10.87
N LEU A 53 -13.67 -1.15 10.40
CA LEU A 53 -14.72 -0.13 10.55
C LEU A 53 -15.96 -0.50 9.73
N LEU A 54 -15.79 -1.08 8.53
CA LEU A 54 -16.90 -1.61 7.74
C LEU A 54 -17.61 -2.78 8.44
N GLY A 55 -16.85 -3.67 9.09
CA GLY A 55 -17.43 -4.75 9.91
C GLY A 55 -18.25 -4.22 11.09
N LEU A 56 -17.76 -3.16 11.75
CA LEU A 56 -18.47 -2.48 12.82
C LEU A 56 -19.75 -1.78 12.32
N ILE A 57 -19.74 -1.18 11.14
CA ILE A 57 -20.97 -0.63 10.53
C ILE A 57 -22.00 -1.76 10.32
N GLY A 58 -21.55 -2.93 9.85
CA GLY A 58 -22.41 -4.10 9.66
C GLY A 58 -23.03 -4.61 10.98
N THR A 59 -22.31 -4.52 12.10
CA THR A 59 -22.87 -4.93 13.40
C THR A 59 -23.96 -3.98 13.86
N VAL A 60 -23.75 -2.67 13.69
CA VAL A 60 -24.74 -1.64 14.01
C VAL A 60 -26.01 -1.85 13.17
N TRP A 61 -25.85 -2.15 11.88
CA TRP A 61 -26.98 -2.42 11.00
C TRP A 61 -27.75 -3.69 11.38
N GLY A 62 -27.04 -4.77 11.70
CA GLY A 62 -27.66 -6.04 12.13
C GLY A 62 -28.42 -5.89 13.45
N LEU A 63 -27.85 -5.18 14.41
CA LEU A 63 -28.53 -4.87 15.68
C LEU A 63 -29.73 -3.93 15.48
N LEU A 64 -29.65 -2.94 14.59
CA LEU A 64 -30.80 -2.09 14.25
C LEU A 64 -31.94 -2.93 13.65
N SER A 65 -31.60 -3.89 12.80
CA SER A 65 -32.57 -4.81 12.21
C SER A 65 -33.22 -5.70 13.28
N ALA A 66 -32.45 -6.17 14.27
CA ALA A 66 -32.95 -6.97 15.39
C ALA A 66 -34.06 -6.26 16.18
N PHE A 67 -33.93 -4.94 16.39
CA PHE A 67 -34.93 -4.14 17.10
C PHE A 67 -36.13 -3.72 16.26
N SER A 68 -36.07 -3.89 14.93
CA SER A 68 -37.20 -3.58 14.06
C SER A 68 -38.28 -4.66 14.05
N VAL A 69 -37.95 -5.88 14.51
CA VAL A 69 -38.85 -7.06 14.52
C VAL A 69 -39.65 -7.15 15.82
N ILE A 70 -40.16 -6.02 16.30
CA ILE A 70 -41.04 -6.02 17.49
C ILE A 70 -42.42 -6.48 17.04
N ASP A 71 -42.88 -7.60 17.61
CA ASP A 71 -44.21 -8.13 17.34
C ASP A 71 -45.29 -7.13 17.83
N PRO A 72 -46.20 -6.67 16.95
CA PRO A 72 -47.26 -5.73 17.32
C PRO A 72 -48.19 -6.24 18.43
N GLN A 73 -48.34 -7.56 18.59
CA GLN A 73 -49.27 -8.17 19.52
C GLN A 73 -48.65 -8.40 20.90
N THR A 74 -47.45 -8.98 20.94
CA THR A 74 -46.75 -9.26 22.20
C THR A 74 -45.88 -8.10 22.69
N ARG A 75 -45.65 -7.09 21.83
CA ARG A 75 -44.70 -5.98 22.04
C ARG A 75 -43.29 -6.46 22.39
N MET A 76 -42.98 -7.71 22.07
CA MET A 76 -41.70 -8.35 22.32
C MET A 76 -41.06 -8.75 20.98
N PRO A 77 -39.73 -8.74 20.86
CA PRO A 77 -39.06 -9.29 19.69
C PRO A 77 -39.32 -10.80 19.57
N ASP A 78 -39.58 -11.29 18.36
CA ASP A 78 -39.57 -12.73 18.08
C ASP A 78 -38.17 -13.30 18.40
N PRO A 79 -38.02 -14.20 19.38
CA PRO A 79 -36.71 -14.69 19.82
C PRO A 79 -35.88 -15.32 18.69
N VAL A 80 -36.53 -15.99 17.73
CA VAL A 80 -35.82 -16.69 16.65
C VAL A 80 -35.20 -15.68 15.71
N GLN A 81 -35.97 -14.71 15.22
CA GLN A 81 -35.51 -13.67 14.31
C GLN A 81 -34.49 -12.73 14.97
N PHE A 82 -34.69 -12.44 16.26
CA PHE A 82 -33.72 -11.67 17.04
C PHE A 82 -32.36 -12.37 17.08
N THR A 83 -32.33 -13.67 17.37
CA THR A 83 -31.07 -14.42 17.45
C THR A 83 -30.37 -14.50 16.08
N GLU A 84 -31.14 -14.62 15.00
CA GLU A 84 -30.61 -14.64 13.63
C GLU A 84 -29.96 -13.31 13.24
N SER A 85 -30.64 -12.18 13.48
CA SER A 85 -30.13 -10.83 13.19
C SER A 85 -28.85 -10.49 13.97
N VAL A 86 -28.75 -10.92 15.23
CA VAL A 86 -27.52 -10.81 16.03
C VAL A 86 -26.40 -11.69 15.44
N GLY A 87 -26.73 -12.89 14.96
CA GLY A 87 -25.79 -13.74 14.24
C GLY A 87 -25.20 -13.06 12.99
N TYR A 88 -26.04 -12.43 12.17
CA TYR A 88 -25.58 -11.64 11.02
C TYR A 88 -24.68 -10.47 11.46
N ALA A 89 -25.04 -9.75 12.54
CA ALA A 89 -24.22 -8.68 13.08
C ALA A 89 -22.80 -9.16 13.44
N LEU A 90 -22.69 -10.30 14.13
CA LEU A 90 -21.39 -10.87 14.51
C LEU A 90 -20.58 -11.33 13.29
N SER A 91 -21.24 -11.92 12.29
CA SER A 91 -20.57 -12.37 11.06
C SER A 91 -19.93 -11.21 10.29
N ALA A 92 -20.53 -10.01 10.31
CA ALA A 92 -19.97 -8.82 9.68
C ALA A 92 -18.62 -8.41 10.28
N THR A 93 -18.44 -8.53 11.60
CA THR A 93 -17.15 -8.30 12.27
C THR A 93 -16.10 -9.29 11.80
N VAL A 94 -16.48 -10.59 11.75
CA VAL A 94 -15.57 -11.65 11.32
C VAL A 94 -15.09 -11.38 9.89
N LEU A 95 -15.99 -10.99 8.98
CA LEU A 95 -15.65 -10.64 7.60
C LEU A 95 -14.70 -9.43 7.53
N GLY A 96 -14.96 -8.37 8.31
CA GLY A 96 -14.09 -7.20 8.38
C GLY A 96 -12.67 -7.54 8.84
N LEU A 97 -12.54 -8.43 9.83
CA LEU A 97 -11.25 -8.93 10.31
C LEU A 97 -10.57 -9.87 9.32
N CYS A 98 -11.33 -10.73 8.63
CA CYS A 98 -10.81 -11.61 7.59
C CYS A 98 -10.20 -10.84 6.41
N ILE A 99 -10.66 -9.62 6.13
CA ILE A 99 -10.07 -8.74 5.10
C ILE A 99 -8.89 -7.95 5.66
N ALA A 100 -8.98 -7.45 6.90
CA ALA A 100 -7.93 -6.65 7.53
C ALA A 100 -6.63 -7.43 7.76
N LEU A 101 -6.71 -8.71 8.16
CA LEU A 101 -5.54 -9.53 8.45
C LEU A 101 -4.62 -9.76 7.24
N PRO A 102 -5.12 -10.22 6.07
CA PRO A 102 -4.31 -10.31 4.86
C PRO A 102 -3.74 -8.96 4.41
N ALA A 103 -4.52 -7.88 4.55
CA ALA A 103 -4.06 -6.53 4.19
C ALA A 103 -2.87 -6.10 5.05
N LEU A 104 -2.91 -6.36 6.36
CA LEU A 104 -1.82 -6.08 7.30
C LEU A 104 -0.54 -6.85 6.94
N ILE A 105 -0.66 -8.16 6.72
CA ILE A 105 0.48 -9.03 6.41
C ILE A 105 1.08 -8.65 5.04
N GLY A 106 0.21 -8.43 4.04
CA GLY A 106 0.61 -8.04 2.69
C GLY A 106 1.28 -6.68 2.65
N GLY A 107 0.73 -5.69 3.37
CA GLY A 107 1.30 -4.34 3.48
C GLY A 107 2.70 -4.36 4.09
N GLY A 108 2.86 -5.05 5.23
CA GLY A 108 4.16 -5.19 5.88
C GLY A 108 5.21 -5.91 5.02
N HIS A 109 4.81 -6.97 4.31
CA HIS A 109 5.70 -7.67 3.39
C HIS A 109 6.13 -6.77 2.21
N LEU A 110 5.18 -6.10 1.57
CA LEU A 110 5.44 -5.27 0.40
C LEU A 110 6.30 -4.05 0.77
N GLN A 111 6.06 -3.44 1.92
CA GLN A 111 6.88 -2.35 2.45
C GLN A 111 8.33 -2.80 2.65
N ARG A 112 8.55 -4.00 3.22
CA ARG A 112 9.90 -4.54 3.41
C ARG A 112 10.61 -4.81 2.08
N VAL A 113 9.89 -5.29 1.08
CA VAL A 113 10.41 -5.50 -0.28
C VAL A 113 10.81 -4.16 -0.92
N ILE A 114 9.95 -3.14 -0.80
CA ILE A 114 10.23 -1.80 -1.34
C ILE A 114 11.44 -1.17 -0.65
N SER A 115 11.53 -1.23 0.68
CA SER A 115 12.69 -0.71 1.41
C SER A 115 13.99 -1.40 0.99
N LYS A 116 13.95 -2.72 0.75
CA LYS A 116 15.11 -3.46 0.24
C LYS A 116 15.51 -2.99 -1.16
N HIS A 117 14.55 -2.79 -2.06
CA HIS A 117 14.82 -2.29 -3.40
C HIS A 117 15.29 -0.83 -3.41
N ALA A 118 14.74 0.03 -2.57
CA ALA A 118 15.18 1.41 -2.39
C ALA A 118 16.65 1.47 -1.91
N ALA A 119 17.01 0.68 -0.91
CA ALA A 119 18.40 0.59 -0.44
C ALA A 119 19.37 0.09 -1.53
N GLN A 120 18.96 -0.90 -2.33
CA GLN A 120 19.75 -1.38 -3.47
C GLN A 120 19.91 -0.30 -4.55
N LEU A 121 18.84 0.45 -4.84
CA LEU A 121 18.86 1.57 -5.79
C LEU A 121 19.84 2.65 -5.35
N ASP A 122 19.81 3.06 -4.08
CA ASP A 122 20.70 4.09 -3.55
C ASP A 122 22.18 3.67 -3.66
N VAL A 123 22.51 2.42 -3.31
CA VAL A 123 23.88 1.90 -3.42
C VAL A 123 24.35 1.87 -4.88
N LEU A 124 23.50 1.44 -5.82
CA LEU A 124 23.85 1.41 -7.24
C LEU A 124 23.98 2.81 -7.83
N LEU A 125 23.11 3.74 -7.43
CA LEU A 125 23.17 5.13 -7.83
C LEU A 125 24.49 5.76 -7.39
N GLU A 126 24.89 5.57 -6.14
CA GLU A 126 26.14 6.11 -5.60
C GLU A 126 27.36 5.56 -6.36
N ARG A 127 27.35 4.27 -6.73
CA ARG A 127 28.43 3.67 -7.55
C ARG A 127 28.50 4.26 -8.96
N VAL A 128 27.36 4.48 -9.61
CA VAL A 128 27.31 5.06 -10.96
C VAL A 128 27.76 6.51 -10.94
N LEU A 129 27.33 7.28 -9.95
CA LEU A 129 27.75 8.66 -9.76
C LEU A 129 29.26 8.76 -9.46
N ALA A 130 29.80 7.86 -8.62
CA ALA A 130 31.23 7.79 -8.35
C ALA A 130 32.06 7.46 -9.60
N GLN A 131 31.56 6.59 -10.49
CA GLN A 131 32.21 6.34 -11.78
C GLN A 131 32.18 7.56 -12.71
N GLN A 132 31.08 8.32 -12.73
CA GLN A 132 30.99 9.54 -13.54
C GLN A 132 31.91 10.66 -13.02
N GLY A 133 32.08 10.77 -11.69
CA GLY A 133 33.06 11.69 -11.09
C GLY A 133 34.52 11.31 -11.32
N SER A 134 34.80 10.06 -11.75
CA SER A 134 36.15 9.57 -12.07
C SER A 134 36.49 9.62 -13.56
N ALA A 135 35.53 10.00 -14.43
CA ALA A 135 35.82 10.29 -15.83
C ALA A 135 36.47 11.69 -15.92
N PRO A 136 37.73 11.81 -16.36
CA PRO A 136 38.43 13.09 -16.39
C PRO A 136 37.68 14.04 -17.31
N ALA A 137 37.54 15.29 -16.84
CA ALA A 137 37.01 16.42 -17.59
C ALA A 137 37.58 16.43 -19.02
N ALA A 138 36.77 15.98 -19.98
CA ALA A 138 37.09 16.09 -21.39
C ALA A 138 36.96 17.55 -21.79
N LYS A 139 38.09 18.26 -21.62
CA LYS A 139 38.59 19.41 -22.37
C LYS A 139 37.61 19.95 -23.41
N LYS A 140 36.97 21.07 -23.10
CA LYS A 140 36.28 21.90 -24.11
C LYS A 140 37.35 22.77 -24.81
N PRO A 141 37.36 22.84 -26.15
CA PRO A 141 38.34 23.61 -26.93
C PRO A 141 38.22 25.12 -26.70
#